data_AF-A0A1B9QA53-F1
#
_entry.id   AF-A0A1B9QA53-F1
#
_cell.length_a   1.000
_cell.length_b   1.000
_cell.length_c   1.000
_cell.angle_alpha   90.00
_cell.angle_beta   90.00
_cell.angle_gamma   90.00
#
_symmetry.space_group_name_H-M   'P 1'
#
loop_
_entity.id
_entity.type
_entity.pdbx_description
1 polymer ?
#
loop_
_entity_poly.entity_id
_entity_poly.type
_entity_poly.pdbx_seq_one_letter_code
_entity_poly.pdbx_strand_id
1 'polypeptide(L)'
;MTEQEFFTVHHSLTANIEPMDSNFALPSQIQFESEIPAPFVVASEFSQLDLLADSARNELKNSDLKNVISLLDAQNSKLNLLLSFMLSQQDDEQFRTHTYSFGASQFSCFSKTDIEAGRLVKAKLFIEHPAAAIYCYAEVFASEPKDSGFEIKFKYAHLRDTDQDLLIKAALHQQQKLLRQRSLERDNK
;
A
#
# COMPACT_ATOMS: atom_id res chain seq x y z
N MET A 1 12.24 -6.22 22.19
CA MET A 1 11.93 -5.13 21.23
C MET A 1 10.43 -4.96 21.26
N THR A 2 9.92 -3.79 21.64
CA THR A 2 8.49 -3.50 21.67
C THR A 2 7.93 -3.61 20.24
N GLU A 3 7.09 -4.61 19.98
CA GLU A 3 6.26 -4.64 18.77
C GLU A 3 5.39 -3.40 18.78
N GLN A 4 5.75 -2.39 17.97
CA GLN A 4 4.85 -1.29 17.69
C GLN A 4 3.75 -1.84 16.79
N GLU A 5 2.58 -2.10 17.36
CA GLU A 5 1.39 -2.40 16.59
C GLU A 5 0.95 -1.12 15.88
N PHE A 6 1.15 -1.09 14.56
CA PHE A 6 0.69 -0.01 13.73
C PHE A 6 -0.81 -0.14 13.44
N PHE A 7 -1.44 1.01 13.23
CA PHE A 7 -2.86 1.09 12.92
C PHE A 7 -3.20 0.33 11.64
N THR A 8 -4.36 -0.34 11.62
CA THR A 8 -4.90 -1.08 10.48
C THR A 8 -6.22 -0.44 10.02
N VAL A 9 -6.39 -0.27 8.72
CA VAL A 9 -7.63 0.25 8.11
C VAL A 9 -8.36 -0.84 7.34
N HIS A 10 -9.70 -0.80 7.39
CA HIS A 10 -10.54 -1.59 6.50
C HIS A 10 -10.71 -0.87 5.17
N HIS A 11 -9.95 -1.32 4.17
CA HIS A 11 -10.01 -0.80 2.82
C HIS A 11 -9.52 -1.84 1.81
N SER A 12 -10.12 -1.80 0.62
CA SER A 12 -9.83 -2.69 -0.48
C SER A 12 -8.73 -2.10 -1.35
N LEU A 13 -7.53 -2.69 -1.26
CA LEU A 13 -6.44 -2.48 -2.20
C LEU A 13 -6.37 -3.67 -3.15
N THR A 14 -5.95 -3.43 -4.39
CA THR A 14 -5.53 -4.53 -5.27
C THR A 14 -4.26 -5.13 -4.70
N ALA A 15 -4.20 -6.46 -4.63
CA ALA A 15 -3.03 -7.18 -4.15
C ALA A 15 -2.72 -8.38 -5.05
N ASN A 16 -1.45 -8.71 -5.24
CA ASN A 16 -1.06 -10.03 -5.72
C ASN A 16 -0.48 -10.82 -4.56
N ILE A 17 -1.04 -11.99 -4.28
CA ILE A 17 -0.56 -12.89 -3.22
C ILE A 17 -0.14 -14.20 -3.87
N GLU A 18 1.17 -14.41 -3.93
CA GLU A 18 1.78 -15.62 -4.47
C GLU A 18 2.27 -16.49 -3.30
N PRO A 19 1.65 -17.65 -3.03
CA PRO A 19 2.14 -18.58 -2.02
C PRO A 19 3.50 -19.16 -2.42
N MET A 20 4.49 -19.08 -1.54
CA MET A 20 5.81 -19.68 -1.77
C MET A 20 5.77 -21.19 -1.50
N ASP A 21 6.78 -21.94 -1.94
CA ASP A 21 6.89 -23.37 -1.62
C ASP A 21 7.09 -23.63 -0.12
N SER A 22 6.70 -24.82 0.37
CA SER A 22 6.81 -25.17 1.80
C SER A 22 8.24 -25.11 2.35
N ASN A 23 9.24 -25.27 1.49
CA ASN A 23 10.66 -25.26 1.85
C ASN A 23 11.34 -23.93 1.50
N PHE A 24 10.56 -22.89 1.17
CA PHE A 24 11.12 -21.59 0.84
C PHE A 24 11.75 -20.94 2.08
N ALA A 25 12.99 -20.48 1.94
CA ALA A 25 13.67 -19.69 2.95
C ALA A 25 13.64 -18.22 2.53
N LEU A 26 13.42 -17.33 3.49
CA LEU A 26 13.45 -15.89 3.25
C LEU A 26 14.82 -15.48 2.69
N PRO A 27 14.86 -14.64 1.64
CA PRO A 27 16.11 -14.13 1.10
C PRO A 27 16.83 -13.23 2.11
N SER A 28 18.12 -12.98 1.89
CA SER A 28 18.82 -11.91 2.62
C SER A 28 18.25 -10.53 2.25
N GLN A 29 18.47 -9.52 3.10
CA GLN A 29 17.99 -8.15 2.84
C GLN A 29 18.44 -7.61 1.46
N ILE A 30 19.70 -7.87 1.08
CA ILE A 30 20.26 -7.44 -0.21
C ILE A 30 19.56 -8.11 -1.39
N GLN A 31 19.27 -9.42 -1.26
CA GLN A 31 18.56 -10.16 -2.29
C GLN A 31 17.11 -9.67 -2.40
N PHE A 32 16.43 -9.53 -1.27
CA PHE A 32 15.08 -8.98 -1.19
C PHE A 32 15.00 -7.62 -1.90
N GLU A 33 15.90 -6.68 -1.60
CA GLU A 33 15.91 -5.36 -2.24
C GLU A 33 16.17 -5.42 -3.75
N SER A 34 16.99 -6.37 -4.21
CA SER A 34 17.28 -6.56 -5.63
C SER A 34 16.12 -7.16 -6.44
N GLU A 35 15.18 -7.85 -5.78
CA GLU A 35 13.99 -8.41 -6.41
C GLU A 35 12.88 -7.36 -6.61
N ILE A 36 12.95 -6.24 -5.90
CA ILE A 36 11.92 -5.20 -5.94
C ILE A 36 11.86 -4.62 -7.34
N PRO A 37 10.70 -4.66 -8.01
CA PRO A 37 10.59 -4.12 -9.36
C PRO A 37 10.93 -2.63 -9.39
N ALA A 38 11.67 -2.20 -10.41
CA ALA A 38 12.05 -0.79 -10.59
C ALA A 38 10.87 0.19 -10.47
N PRO A 39 9.65 -0.09 -11.00
CA PRO A 39 8.49 0.78 -10.77
C PRO A 39 8.14 1.05 -9.31
N PHE A 40 8.37 0.09 -8.41
CA PHE A 40 8.06 0.20 -6.98
C PHE A 40 9.08 1.11 -6.30
N VAL A 41 10.36 0.99 -6.66
CA VAL A 41 11.42 1.89 -6.19
C VAL A 41 11.12 3.32 -6.63
N VAL A 42 10.83 3.52 -7.92
CA VAL A 42 10.49 4.85 -8.47
C VAL A 42 9.27 5.43 -7.76
N ALA A 43 8.17 4.67 -7.61
CA ALA A 43 6.97 5.16 -6.93
C ALA A 43 7.23 5.55 -5.46
N SER A 44 8.10 4.81 -4.77
CA SER A 44 8.48 5.12 -3.38
C SER A 44 9.29 6.42 -3.27
N GLU A 45 10.23 6.67 -4.19
CA GLU A 45 11.00 7.92 -4.24
C GLU A 45 10.12 9.11 -4.60
N PHE A 46 9.20 8.94 -5.56
CA PHE A 46 8.24 9.97 -5.94
C PHE A 46 7.33 10.38 -4.79
N SER A 47 6.83 9.41 -4.02
CA SER A 47 5.99 9.68 -2.85
C SER A 47 6.72 10.51 -1.77
N GLN A 48 8.06 10.40 -1.69
CA GLN A 48 8.86 11.25 -0.80
C GLN A 48 9.02 12.67 -1.34
N LEU A 49 9.23 12.82 -2.66
CA LEU A 49 9.35 14.12 -3.32
C LEU A 49 8.05 14.93 -3.27
N ASP A 50 6.89 14.28 -3.35
CA ASP A 50 5.58 14.94 -3.25
C ASP A 50 5.41 15.70 -1.91
N LEU A 51 6.00 15.21 -0.81
CA LEU A 51 5.97 15.90 0.49
C LEU A 51 6.73 17.24 0.45
N LEU A 52 7.85 17.29 -0.26
CA LEU A 52 8.60 18.52 -0.46
C LEU A 52 7.82 19.50 -1.34
N ALA A 53 7.15 18.99 -2.37
CA ALA A 53 6.28 19.78 -3.23
C ALA A 53 5.09 20.39 -2.46
N ASP A 54 4.50 19.66 -1.52
CA ASP A 54 3.43 20.17 -0.64
C ASP A 54 3.88 21.31 0.26
N SER A 55 5.09 21.23 0.82
CA SER A 55 5.67 22.32 1.61
C SER A 55 5.84 23.58 0.76
N ALA A 56 6.45 23.44 -0.42
CA ALA A 56 6.64 24.55 -1.35
C ALA A 56 5.29 25.15 -1.83
N ARG A 57 4.27 24.31 -2.07
CA ARG A 57 2.92 24.77 -2.42
C ARG A 57 2.32 25.65 -1.32
N ASN A 58 2.48 25.27 -0.05
CA ASN A 58 1.94 26.06 1.06
C ASN A 58 2.61 27.43 1.21
N GLU A 59 3.90 27.53 0.90
CA GLU A 59 4.62 28.82 0.84
C GLU A 59 4.10 29.71 -0.31
N LEU A 60 3.84 29.10 -1.47
CA LEU A 60 3.37 29.80 -2.67
C LEU A 60 1.91 30.26 -2.62
N LYS A 61 1.07 29.68 -1.74
CA LYS A 61 -0.36 30.07 -1.59
C LYS A 61 -0.56 31.54 -1.22
N ASN A 62 0.44 32.20 -0.65
CA ASN A 62 0.42 33.62 -0.30
C ASN A 62 0.87 34.55 -1.44
N SER A 63 1.09 34.02 -2.65
CA SER A 63 1.58 34.78 -3.81
C SER A 63 0.53 34.92 -4.91
N ASP A 64 0.65 35.94 -5.76
CA ASP A 64 -0.21 36.16 -6.95
C ASP A 64 0.07 35.17 -8.11
N LEU A 65 0.83 34.09 -7.88
CA LEU A 65 1.29 33.14 -8.91
C LEU A 65 0.30 32.01 -9.20
N LYS A 66 -1.01 32.30 -9.23
CA LYS A 66 -2.07 31.29 -9.39
C LYS A 66 -1.87 30.37 -10.59
N ASN A 67 -1.45 30.92 -11.74
CA ASN A 67 -1.22 30.13 -12.96
C ASN A 67 -0.04 29.15 -12.83
N VAL A 68 0.99 29.50 -12.05
CA VAL A 68 2.14 28.62 -11.79
C VAL A 68 1.72 27.46 -10.89
N ILE A 69 0.93 27.74 -9.85
CA ILE A 69 0.37 26.71 -8.96
C ILE A 69 -0.48 25.72 -9.77
N SER A 70 -1.40 26.22 -10.61
CA SER A 70 -2.23 25.37 -11.47
C SER A 70 -1.40 24.52 -12.43
N LEU A 71 -0.31 25.06 -12.99
CA LEU A 71 0.59 24.29 -13.86
C LEU A 71 1.30 23.18 -13.09
N LEU A 72 1.79 23.46 -11.88
CA LEU A 72 2.44 22.46 -11.02
C LEU A 72 1.48 21.33 -10.64
N ASP A 73 0.23 21.67 -10.29
CA ASP A 73 -0.79 20.66 -9.98
C ASP A 73 -1.11 19.78 -11.20
N ALA A 74 -1.16 20.38 -12.40
CA ALA A 74 -1.34 19.62 -13.64
C ALA A 74 -0.15 18.69 -13.93
N GLN A 75 1.09 19.12 -13.68
CA GLN A 75 2.28 18.27 -13.83
C GLN A 75 2.28 17.12 -12.82
N ASN A 76 1.99 17.40 -11.54
CA ASN A 76 1.87 16.37 -10.50
C ASN A 76 0.77 15.35 -10.84
N SER A 77 -0.36 15.81 -11.37
CA SER A 77 -1.46 14.93 -11.80
C SER A 77 -1.04 14.03 -12.96
N LYS A 78 -0.30 14.57 -13.94
CA LYS A 78 0.23 13.79 -15.07
C LYS A 78 1.25 12.75 -14.61
N LEU A 79 2.14 13.11 -13.68
CA LEU A 79 3.12 12.20 -13.11
C LEU A 79 2.44 11.06 -12.35
N ASN A 80 1.46 11.38 -11.51
CA ASN A 80 0.66 10.37 -10.80
C ASN A 80 -0.05 9.42 -11.77
N LEU A 81 -0.66 9.94 -12.85
CA LEU A 81 -1.28 9.09 -13.87
C LEU A 81 -0.28 8.11 -14.52
N LEU A 82 0.92 8.58 -14.85
CA LEU A 82 1.97 7.73 -15.42
C LEU A 82 2.47 6.69 -14.41
N LEU A 83 2.62 7.05 -13.14
CA LEU A 83 3.00 6.13 -12.07
C LEU A 83 1.93 5.06 -11.85
N SER A 84 0.66 5.45 -11.74
CA SER A 84 -0.45 4.51 -11.60
C SER A 84 -0.51 3.53 -12.78
N PHE A 85 -0.34 4.03 -14.02
CA PHE A 85 -0.26 3.17 -15.21
C PHE A 85 0.95 2.23 -15.17
N MET A 86 2.13 2.72 -14.76
CA MET A 86 3.33 1.88 -14.66
C MET A 86 3.16 0.77 -13.62
N LEU A 87 2.54 1.08 -12.48
CA LEU A 87 2.26 0.13 -11.41
C LEU A 87 1.20 -0.89 -11.82
N SER A 88 0.17 -0.50 -12.58
CA SER A 88 -0.85 -1.45 -13.05
C SER A 88 -0.27 -2.53 -13.97
N GLN A 89 0.85 -2.26 -14.65
CA GLN A 89 1.54 -3.28 -15.46
C GLN A 89 2.26 -4.34 -14.61
N GLN A 90 2.39 -4.14 -13.30
CA GLN A 90 3.05 -5.10 -12.38
C GLN A 90 2.06 -6.05 -11.70
N ASP A 91 0.76 -5.80 -11.90
CA ASP A 91 -0.33 -6.63 -11.42
C ASP A 91 -0.41 -7.93 -12.23
N ASP A 92 -0.40 -9.05 -11.52
CA ASP A 92 -0.50 -10.39 -12.09
C ASP A 92 -1.88 -10.99 -11.83
N GLU A 93 -2.67 -11.16 -12.88
CA GLU A 93 -4.05 -11.66 -12.80
C GLU A 93 -4.14 -13.05 -12.15
N GLN A 94 -3.10 -13.87 -12.24
CA GLN A 94 -3.09 -15.22 -11.64
C GLN A 94 -3.11 -15.16 -10.11
N PHE A 95 -2.46 -14.15 -9.53
CA PHE A 95 -2.32 -13.97 -8.09
C PHE A 95 -3.17 -12.83 -7.54
N ARG A 96 -3.93 -12.15 -8.42
CA ARG A 96 -4.75 -10.99 -8.08
C ARG A 96 -5.84 -11.36 -7.08
N THR A 97 -5.88 -10.58 -6.02
CA THR A 97 -6.93 -10.55 -5.01
C THR A 97 -7.08 -9.11 -4.50
N HIS A 98 -7.86 -8.94 -3.44
CA HIS A 98 -8.03 -7.66 -2.77
C HIS A 98 -7.84 -7.82 -1.26
N THR A 99 -7.40 -6.72 -0.63
CA THR A 99 -7.31 -6.66 0.83
C THR A 99 -8.70 -6.45 1.45
N TYR A 100 -8.95 -7.05 2.60
CA TYR A 100 -10.01 -6.60 3.51
C TYR A 100 -9.51 -5.48 4.41
N SER A 101 -8.23 -5.55 4.80
CA SER A 101 -7.58 -4.55 5.62
C SER A 101 -6.08 -4.49 5.36
N PHE A 102 -5.47 -3.34 5.62
CA PHE A 102 -4.02 -3.18 5.56
C PHE A 102 -3.53 -2.19 6.62
N GLY A 103 -2.27 -2.34 7.02
CA GLY A 103 -1.56 -1.48 7.94
C GLY A 103 -0.06 -1.77 7.83
N ALA A 104 0.76 -1.11 8.64
CA ALA A 104 2.22 -1.28 8.58
C ALA A 104 2.76 -2.52 9.33
N SER A 105 1.92 -3.18 10.14
CA SER A 105 2.27 -4.43 10.84
C SER A 105 1.71 -5.67 10.14
N GLN A 106 0.52 -5.56 9.57
CA GLN A 106 -0.22 -6.68 9.01
C GLN A 106 -1.19 -6.21 7.94
N PHE A 107 -1.64 -7.15 7.12
CA PHE A 107 -2.73 -6.96 6.19
C PHE A 107 -3.56 -8.24 6.10
N SER A 108 -4.77 -8.14 5.57
CA SER A 108 -5.63 -9.30 5.31
C SER A 108 -6.19 -9.25 3.90
N CYS A 109 -6.29 -10.41 3.26
CA CYS A 109 -6.79 -10.55 1.89
C CYS A 109 -7.86 -11.63 1.78
N PHE A 110 -8.65 -11.51 0.72
CA PHE A 110 -9.54 -12.59 0.30
C PHE A 110 -8.75 -13.72 -0.35
N SER A 111 -9.12 -14.96 -0.03
CA SER A 111 -8.69 -16.15 -0.75
C SER A 111 -9.87 -17.09 -0.96
N LYS A 112 -9.92 -17.78 -2.11
CA LYS A 112 -10.92 -18.83 -2.38
C LYS A 112 -10.65 -20.11 -1.59
N THR A 113 -9.39 -20.34 -1.22
CA THR A 113 -8.94 -21.54 -0.52
C THR A 113 -8.27 -21.17 0.79
N ASP A 114 -8.36 -22.07 1.74
CA ASP A 114 -7.61 -21.96 3.00
C ASP A 114 -6.10 -21.97 2.70
N ILE A 115 -5.34 -21.23 3.50
CA ILE A 115 -3.88 -21.18 3.45
C ILE A 115 -3.37 -21.44 4.86
N GLU A 116 -2.50 -22.44 4.99
CA GLU A 116 -1.96 -22.87 6.28
C GLU A 116 -1.17 -21.75 6.97
N ALA A 117 -1.35 -21.62 8.29
CA ALA A 117 -0.51 -20.74 9.10
C ALA A 117 0.96 -21.15 9.02
N GLY A 118 1.86 -20.16 9.03
CA GLY A 118 3.29 -20.36 8.77
C GLY A 118 3.67 -20.35 7.29
N ARG A 119 2.70 -20.36 6.36
CA ARG A 119 3.00 -20.26 4.93
C ARG A 119 3.54 -18.88 4.59
N LEU A 120 4.73 -18.85 3.98
CA LEU A 120 5.29 -17.64 3.40
C LEU A 120 4.64 -17.33 2.05
N VAL A 121 4.41 -16.05 1.82
CA VAL A 121 3.89 -15.51 0.56
C VAL A 121 4.76 -14.35 0.11
N LYS A 122 4.85 -14.17 -1.20
CA LYS A 122 5.33 -12.94 -1.82
C LYS A 122 4.11 -12.10 -2.16
N ALA A 123 4.09 -10.87 -1.67
CA ALA A 123 2.95 -9.98 -1.80
C ALA A 123 3.33 -8.69 -2.52
N LYS A 124 2.46 -8.28 -3.44
CA LYS A 124 2.45 -6.93 -4.02
C LYS A 124 1.18 -6.23 -3.58
N LEU A 125 1.27 -5.06 -2.97
CA LEU A 125 0.11 -4.23 -2.60
C LEU A 125 0.13 -2.95 -3.41
N PHE A 126 -0.96 -2.62 -4.09
CA PHE A 126 -1.05 -1.41 -4.92
C PHE A 126 -1.85 -0.35 -4.17
N ILE A 127 -1.23 0.81 -3.93
CA ILE A 127 -1.78 1.94 -3.18
C ILE A 127 -2.11 3.05 -4.17
N GLU A 128 -3.34 3.57 -4.10
CA GLU A 128 -3.80 4.63 -5.00
C GLU A 128 -3.37 6.02 -4.54
N HIS A 129 -3.33 6.26 -3.22
CA HIS A 129 -3.07 7.58 -2.64
C HIS A 129 -2.15 7.51 -1.40
N PRO A 130 -0.86 7.91 -1.54
CA PRO A 130 -0.20 8.29 -2.81
C PRO A 130 -0.08 7.10 -3.77
N ALA A 131 0.16 7.37 -5.06
CA ALA A 131 0.39 6.32 -6.05
C ALA A 131 1.70 5.59 -5.71
N ALA A 132 1.57 4.42 -5.10
CA ALA A 132 2.69 3.64 -4.60
C ALA A 132 2.38 2.14 -4.72
N ALA A 133 3.42 1.32 -4.60
CA ALA A 133 3.24 -0.12 -4.48
C ALA A 133 4.27 -0.70 -3.51
N ILE A 134 3.85 -1.71 -2.76
CA ILE A 134 4.66 -2.37 -1.75
C ILE A 134 5.00 -3.77 -2.24
N TYR A 135 6.28 -4.11 -2.26
CA TYR A 135 6.76 -5.48 -2.49
C TYR A 135 7.27 -6.02 -1.16
N CYS A 136 6.76 -7.16 -0.72
CA CYS A 136 7.10 -7.72 0.58
C CYS A 136 7.01 -9.24 0.60
N TYR A 137 7.70 -9.84 1.57
CA TYR A 137 7.38 -11.20 2.01
C TYR A 137 6.55 -11.11 3.29
N ALA A 138 5.56 -11.98 3.39
CA ALA A 138 4.69 -12.05 4.55
C ALA A 138 4.39 -13.49 4.93
N GLU A 139 4.05 -13.71 6.19
CA GLU A 139 3.70 -15.01 6.74
C GLU A 139 2.23 -15.03 7.13
N VAL A 140 1.53 -16.10 6.73
CA VAL A 140 0.15 -16.33 7.18
C VAL A 140 0.16 -16.63 8.67
N PHE A 141 -0.57 -15.85 9.47
CA PHE A 141 -0.71 -16.15 10.90
C PHE A 141 -2.12 -16.61 11.28
N ALA A 142 -3.12 -16.34 10.44
CA ALA A 142 -4.48 -16.80 10.63
C ALA A 142 -5.22 -16.91 9.29
N SER A 143 -6.15 -17.86 9.22
CA SER A 143 -7.09 -18.04 8.13
C SER A 143 -8.47 -18.29 8.74
N GLU A 144 -9.44 -17.46 8.38
CA GLU A 144 -10.79 -17.50 8.95
C GLU A 144 -11.81 -17.58 7.80
N PRO A 145 -12.78 -18.51 7.86
CA PRO A 145 -13.87 -18.53 6.88
C PRO A 145 -14.61 -17.19 6.87
N LYS A 146 -14.76 -16.58 5.68
CA LYS A 146 -15.44 -15.30 5.50
C LYS A 146 -16.10 -15.24 4.13
N ASP A 147 -17.36 -14.80 4.12
CA ASP A 147 -18.19 -14.75 2.90
C ASP A 147 -18.21 -16.11 2.18
N SER A 148 -17.77 -16.15 0.92
CA SER A 148 -17.67 -17.36 0.08
C SER A 148 -16.26 -17.94 0.01
N GLY A 149 -15.35 -17.51 0.88
CA GLY A 149 -13.96 -17.96 0.93
C GLY A 149 -13.36 -17.79 2.31
N PHE A 150 -12.13 -17.30 2.36
CA PHE A 150 -11.35 -17.12 3.58
C PHE A 150 -10.76 -15.71 3.62
N GLU A 151 -10.76 -15.11 4.82
CA GLU A 151 -9.90 -13.98 5.15
C GLU A 151 -8.59 -14.51 5.68
N ILE A 152 -7.54 -14.36 4.88
CA ILE A 152 -6.17 -14.73 5.27
C ILE A 152 -5.51 -13.50 5.85
N LYS A 153 -4.95 -13.62 7.05
CA LYS A 153 -4.23 -12.54 7.73
C LYS A 153 -2.73 -12.82 7.72
N PHE A 154 -1.97 -11.79 7.37
CA PHE A 154 -0.54 -11.86 7.13
C PHE A 154 0.23 -10.90 8.02
N LYS A 155 1.39 -11.33 8.52
CA LYS A 155 2.39 -10.44 9.16
C LYS A 155 3.57 -10.27 8.21
N TYR A 156 4.12 -9.06 8.13
CA TYR A 156 5.29 -8.81 7.28
C TYR A 156 6.52 -9.54 7.83
N ALA A 157 7.18 -10.30 6.95
CA ALA A 157 8.44 -10.98 7.22
C ALA A 157 9.62 -10.18 6.67
N HIS A 158 9.50 -9.65 5.44
CA HIS A 158 10.41 -8.65 4.87
C HIS A 158 9.63 -7.50 4.27
N LEU A 159 9.98 -6.29 4.70
CA LEU A 159 9.38 -5.02 4.27
C LEU A 159 10.47 -3.94 4.38
N ARG A 160 10.58 -3.07 3.38
CA ARG A 160 11.50 -1.91 3.47
C ARG A 160 10.97 -0.89 4.47
N ASP A 161 11.84 -0.22 5.20
CA ASP A 161 11.44 0.88 6.12
C ASP A 161 10.66 1.97 5.38
N THR A 162 11.07 2.32 4.16
CA THR A 162 10.36 3.30 3.31
C THR A 162 8.94 2.85 2.96
N ASP A 163 8.75 1.55 2.77
CA ASP A 163 7.46 0.96 2.43
C ASP A 163 6.55 0.86 3.66
N GLN A 164 7.13 0.63 4.84
CA GLN A 164 6.41 0.71 6.11
C GLN A 164 5.87 2.12 6.34
N ASP A 165 6.69 3.15 6.15
CA ASP A 165 6.26 4.56 6.25
C ASP A 165 5.14 4.90 5.25
N LEU A 166 5.21 4.35 4.03
CA LEU A 166 4.16 4.52 3.02
C LEU A 166 2.85 3.87 3.46
N LEU A 167 2.89 2.66 4.02
CA LEU A 167 1.71 1.98 4.56
C LEU A 167 1.07 2.77 5.70
N ILE A 168 1.87 3.33 6.62
CA ILE A 168 1.38 4.19 7.71
C ILE A 168 0.65 5.40 7.14
N LYS A 169 1.27 6.10 6.18
CA LYS A 169 0.67 7.30 5.55
C LYS A 169 -0.61 6.97 4.80
N ALA A 170 -0.61 5.89 4.01
CA ALA A 170 -1.78 5.43 3.27
C ALA A 170 -2.93 5.05 4.21
N ALA A 171 -2.64 4.33 5.29
CA ALA A 171 -3.62 3.97 6.30
C ALA A 171 -4.20 5.22 6.99
N LEU A 172 -3.36 6.18 7.39
CA LEU A 172 -3.81 7.43 8.01
C LEU A 172 -4.69 8.26 7.05
N HIS A 173 -4.28 8.40 5.79
CA HIS A 173 -5.06 9.10 4.78
C HIS A 173 -6.45 8.47 4.61
N GLN A 174 -6.48 7.14 4.50
CA GLN A 174 -7.73 6.41 4.35
C GLN A 174 -8.63 6.50 5.58
N GLN A 175 -8.05 6.47 6.79
CA GLN A 175 -8.78 6.67 8.03
C GLN A 175 -9.42 8.06 8.11
N GLN A 176 -8.66 9.10 7.77
CA GLN A 176 -9.18 10.48 7.76
C GLN A 176 -10.34 10.63 6.77
N LYS A 177 -10.24 10.00 5.58
CA LYS A 177 -11.31 9.97 4.59
C LYS A 177 -12.59 9.32 5.13
N LEU A 178 -12.47 8.15 5.76
CA LEU A 178 -13.61 7.45 6.38
C LEU A 178 -14.25 8.26 7.52
N LEU A 179 -13.46 8.94 8.36
CA LEU A 179 -13.97 9.80 9.43
C LEU A 179 -14.75 11.00 8.89
N ARG A 180 -14.24 11.65 7.83
CA ARG A 180 -14.94 12.76 7.15
C ARG A 180 -16.28 12.32 6.58
N GLN A 181 -16.33 11.16 5.91
CA GLN A 181 -17.58 10.60 5.39
C GLN A 181 -18.61 10.35 6.50
N ARG A 182 -18.19 9.75 7.62
CA ARG A 182 -19.07 9.51 8.77
C ARG A 182 -19.61 10.79 9.41
N SER A 183 -18.83 11.88 9.42
CA SER A 183 -19.30 13.18 9.92
C SER A 183 -20.40 13.75 9.02
N LEU A 184 -20.18 13.73 7.71
CA LEU A 184 -21.15 14.23 6.73
C LEU A 184 -22.46 13.42 6.74
N GLU A 185 -22.39 12.11 6.95
CA GLU A 185 -23.57 11.25 7.09
C GLU A 185 -24.37 11.52 8.38
N ARG A 186 -23.70 12.02 9.43
CA ARG A 186 -24.37 12.44 10.68
C ARG A 186 -25.03 13.80 10.55
N ASP A 187 -24.42 14.73 9.82
CA ASP A 187 -24.98 16.07 9.59
C ASP A 187 -26.15 16.07 8.60
N ASN A 188 -26.22 15.06 7.72
CA ASN A 188 -27.34 14.85 6.78
C ASN A 188 -28.50 14.01 7.34
N LYS A 189 -28.53 13.74 8.65
CA LYS A 189 -29.57 12.96 9.33
C LYS A 189 -30.31 13.82 10.35
#